data_AF-A0A8H8BY72-F1
#
_entry.id   AF-A0A8H8BY72-F1
#
_cell.length_a   1.000
_cell.length_b   1.000
_cell.length_c   1.000
_cell.angle_alpha   90.00
_cell.angle_beta   90.00
_cell.angle_gamma   90.00
#
_symmetry.space_group_name_H-M   'P 1'
#
loop_
_entity.id
_entity.type
_entity.pdbx_description
1 polymer ?
#
loop_
_entity_poly.entity_id
_entity_poly.type
_entity_poly.pdbx_seq_one_letter_code
_entity_poly.pdbx_strand_id
1 'polypeptide(L)'
;MGASAPMVSDVMHASLSEDLITIPTLHLHGTKDIVYENGKKQLAAYYDQSTATVWDIAYHHAMPWYRADVLKFVDLIRKLYADTKGNL
;
A
#
# COMPACT_ATOMS: atom_id res chain seq x y z
N MET A 1 -3.55 -10.69 3.71
CA MET A 1 -3.14 -10.03 4.97
C MET A 1 -4.22 -9.01 5.34
N GLY A 2 -4.61 -8.87 6.61
CA GLY A 2 -5.61 -7.88 7.05
C GLY A 2 -6.99 -8.40 7.47
N ALA A 3 -7.20 -9.72 7.52
CA ALA A 3 -8.45 -10.34 8.00
C ALA A 3 -8.46 -10.66 9.51
N SER A 4 -7.29 -10.56 10.17
CA SER A 4 -7.09 -10.93 11.57
C SER A 4 -6.42 -9.78 12.33
N ALA A 5 -6.30 -9.92 13.66
CA ALA A 5 -5.60 -8.98 14.50
C ALA A 5 -4.18 -8.65 13.95
N PRO A 6 -3.69 -7.41 14.13
CA PRO A 6 -2.35 -7.02 13.70
C PRO A 6 -1.31 -8.00 14.26
N MET A 7 -0.34 -8.41 13.43
CA MET A 7 0.78 -9.20 13.94
C MET A 7 1.66 -8.30 14.81
N VAL A 8 1.83 -8.67 16.07
CA VAL A 8 2.75 -8.00 16.99
C VAL A 8 4.12 -8.64 16.82
N SER A 9 5.12 -7.85 16.40
CA SER A 9 6.52 -8.29 16.35
C SER A 9 7.16 -8.14 17.73
N ASP A 10 7.92 -9.14 18.19
CA ASP A 10 8.74 -9.03 19.41
C ASP A 10 9.93 -8.08 19.22
N VAL A 11 10.33 -7.82 17.96
CA VAL A 11 11.33 -6.83 17.59
C VAL A 11 10.62 -5.49 17.38
N MET A 12 10.08 -4.91 18.45
CA MET A 12 9.68 -3.51 18.48
C MET A 12 10.95 -2.67 18.66
N HIS A 13 11.62 -2.35 17.55
CA HIS A 13 12.77 -1.45 17.61
C HIS A 13 12.28 -0.01 17.86
N ALA A 14 12.21 0.36 19.15
CA ALA A 14 12.36 1.71 19.74
C ALA A 14 11.92 2.97 18.96
N SER A 15 10.94 2.90 18.06
CA SER A 15 10.24 4.07 17.54
C SER A 15 8.75 3.91 17.82
N LEU A 16 8.40 3.98 19.10
CA LEU A 16 7.03 4.22 19.56
C LEU A 16 6.62 5.68 19.27
N SER A 17 6.91 6.20 18.08
CA SER A 17 6.22 7.40 17.65
C SER A 17 4.91 6.95 17.03
N GLU A 18 3.81 7.57 17.47
CA GLU A 18 2.49 7.42 16.85
C GLU A 18 2.42 8.13 15.48
N ASP A 19 3.59 8.39 14.87
CA ASP A 19 3.69 9.14 13.63
C ASP A 19 3.25 8.26 12.45
N LEU A 20 2.62 8.92 11.48
CA LEU A 20 2.25 8.27 10.22
C LEU A 20 3.50 7.84 9.44
N ILE A 21 3.38 6.76 8.69
CA ILE A 21 4.37 6.35 7.69
C ILE A 21 4.38 7.42 6.59
N THR A 22 5.44 8.20 6.52
CA THR A 22 5.60 9.33 5.58
C THR A 22 6.43 9.00 4.35
N ILE A 23 7.10 7.84 4.30
CA ILE A 23 7.83 7.43 3.10
C ILE A 23 6.86 7.22 1.92
N PRO A 24 7.24 7.55 0.68
CA PRO A 24 6.40 7.31 -0.48
C PRO A 24 6.03 5.84 -0.62
N THR A 25 4.73 5.56 -0.73
CA THR A 25 4.19 4.20 -0.75
C THR A 25 3.21 4.00 -1.89
N LEU A 26 3.15 2.77 -2.43
CA LEU A 26 2.16 2.37 -3.42
C LEU A 26 1.27 1.27 -2.83
N HIS A 27 0.00 1.60 -2.66
CA HIS A 27 -1.04 0.71 -2.17
C HIS A 27 -1.87 0.20 -3.33
N LEU A 28 -1.84 -1.11 -3.54
CA LEU A 28 -2.67 -1.79 -4.52
C LEU A 28 -3.84 -2.45 -3.80
N HIS A 29 -5.07 -2.09 -4.14
CA HIS A 29 -6.27 -2.69 -3.55
C HIS A 29 -7.11 -3.41 -4.60
N GLY A 30 -7.43 -4.67 -4.33
CA GLY A 30 -8.45 -5.40 -5.08
C GLY A 30 -9.85 -5.07 -4.57
N THR A 31 -10.70 -4.43 -5.37
CA THR A 31 -12.06 -4.03 -4.94
C THR A 31 -13.01 -5.21 -4.74
N LYS A 32 -12.65 -6.41 -5.20
CA LYS A 32 -13.39 -7.65 -4.96
C LYS A 32 -12.81 -8.46 -3.81
N ASP A 33 -11.76 -7.96 -3.14
CA ASP A 33 -11.18 -8.63 -1.99
C ASP A 33 -12.02 -8.42 -0.74
N ILE A 34 -12.15 -9.45 0.11
CA ILE A 34 -12.88 -9.36 1.38
C ILE A 34 -12.23 -8.35 2.32
N VAL A 35 -10.93 -8.08 2.16
CA VAL A 35 -10.18 -7.13 2.98
C VAL A 35 -10.13 -5.72 2.41
N TYR A 36 -10.81 -5.42 1.29
CA TYR A 36 -10.76 -4.10 0.64
C TYR A 36 -11.03 -2.94 1.62
N GLU A 37 -12.11 -3.05 2.39
CA GLU A 37 -12.47 -2.04 3.39
C GLU A 37 -11.46 -1.94 4.53
N ASN A 38 -10.86 -3.07 4.94
CA ASN A 38 -9.81 -3.06 5.96
C ASN A 38 -8.51 -2.44 5.45
N GLY A 39 -8.16 -2.65 4.18
CA GLY A 39 -7.02 -2.01 3.53
C GLY A 39 -7.14 -0.49 3.55
N LYS A 40 -8.33 0.04 3.23
CA LYS A 40 -8.62 1.49 3.33
C LYS A 40 -8.48 2.01 4.76
N LYS A 41 -8.99 1.28 5.75
CA LYS A 41 -8.85 1.66 7.17
C LYS A 41 -7.40 1.67 7.63
N GLN A 42 -6.60 0.68 7.23
CA GLN A 42 -5.17 0.61 7.55
C GLN A 42 -4.41 1.77 6.90
N LEU A 43 -4.69 2.08 5.64
CA LEU A 43 -4.10 3.21 4.94
C LEU A 43 -4.39 4.52 5.70
N ALA A 44 -5.64 4.78 6.06
CA ALA A 44 -6.04 6.00 6.75
C ALA A 44 -5.47 6.10 8.18
N ALA A 45 -5.28 4.97 8.86
CA ALA A 45 -4.80 4.95 10.25
C ALA A 45 -3.29 5.12 10.37
N TYR A 46 -2.51 4.66 9.39
CA TYR A 46 -1.06 4.48 9.58
C TYR A 46 -0.19 5.18 8.53
N TYR A 47 -0.75 5.75 7.46
CA TYR A 47 0.02 6.35 6.36
C TYR A 47 -0.35 7.80 6.11
N ASP A 48 0.65 8.62 5.80
CA ASP A 48 0.45 9.98 5.34
C ASP A 48 -0.16 9.97 3.94
N GLN A 49 -1.37 10.51 3.81
CA GLN A 49 -2.10 10.54 2.54
C GLN A 49 -1.44 11.43 1.48
N SER A 50 -0.54 12.34 1.88
CA SER A 50 0.22 13.19 0.95
C SER A 50 1.34 12.44 0.24
N THR A 51 1.80 11.31 0.79
CA THR A 51 2.88 10.49 0.21
C THR A 51 2.43 9.09 -0.20
N ALA A 52 1.20 8.70 0.14
CA ALA A 52 0.59 7.46 -0.31
C ALA A 52 -0.04 7.58 -1.71
N THR A 53 0.34 6.68 -2.61
CA THR A 53 -0.34 6.47 -3.90
C THR A 53 -1.23 5.24 -3.81
N VAL A 54 -2.51 5.36 -4.18
CA VAL A 54 -3.46 4.24 -4.17
C VAL A 54 -3.88 3.89 -5.58
N TRP A 55 -3.89 2.60 -5.89
CA TRP A 55 -4.53 2.08 -7.09
C TRP A 55 -5.52 0.97 -6.75
N ASP A 56 -6.80 1.30 -6.89
CA ASP A 56 -7.90 0.36 -6.78
C ASP A 56 -8.13 -0.35 -8.13
N ILE A 57 -8.18 -1.68 -8.11
CA ILE A 57 -8.35 -2.54 -9.29
C ILE A 57 -9.49 -3.54 -9.06
N ALA A 58 -10.29 -3.84 -10.11
CA ALA A 58 -11.48 -4.68 -10.04
C ALA A 58 -11.22 -6.20 -9.90
N TYR A 59 -10.33 -6.57 -8.97
CA TYR A 59 -9.75 -7.89 -8.77
C TYR A 59 -9.91 -8.35 -7.30
N HIS A 60 -9.76 -9.65 -7.06
CA HIS A 60 -9.40 -10.20 -5.75
C HIS A 60 -7.89 -10.56 -5.76
N HIS A 61 -7.23 -10.63 -4.60
CA HIS A 61 -5.78 -10.86 -4.48
C HIS A 61 -5.18 -12.06 -5.24
N ALA A 62 -5.97 -13.09 -5.60
CA ALA A 62 -5.47 -14.28 -6.32
C ALA A 62 -6.03 -14.42 -7.74
N MET A 63 -6.64 -13.37 -8.30
CA MET A 63 -7.09 -13.42 -9.70
C MET A 63 -5.90 -13.43 -10.68
N PRO A 64 -6.03 -14.12 -11.83
CA PRO A 64 -5.01 -14.08 -12.87
C PRO A 64 -4.87 -12.64 -13.38
N TRP A 65 -3.63 -12.18 -13.45
CA TRP A 65 -3.30 -10.82 -13.82
C TRP A 65 -3.34 -10.63 -15.34
N TYR A 66 -4.17 -9.69 -15.82
CA TYR A 66 -4.04 -9.23 -17.19
C TYR A 66 -2.71 -8.50 -17.37
N ARG A 67 -2.03 -8.78 -18.48
CA ARG A 67 -0.73 -8.18 -18.79
C ARG A 67 -0.74 -6.65 -18.70
N ALA A 68 -1.81 -6.01 -19.16
CA ALA A 68 -1.95 -4.55 -19.12
C ALA A 68 -1.93 -4.01 -17.67
N ASP A 69 -2.60 -4.71 -16.74
CA ASP A 69 -2.63 -4.31 -15.33
C ASP A 69 -1.27 -4.51 -14.66
N VAL A 70 -0.55 -5.58 -15.00
CA VAL A 70 0.83 -5.79 -14.51
C VAL A 70 1.75 -4.67 -15.02
N LEU A 71 1.67 -4.33 -16.31
CA LEU A 71 2.48 -3.26 -16.87
C LEU A 71 2.20 -1.92 -16.20
N LYS A 72 0.92 -1.60 -15.99
CA LYS A 72 0.52 -0.40 -15.22
C LYS A 72 1.08 -0.42 -13.80
N PHE A 73 1.06 -1.57 -13.12
CA PHE A 73 1.65 -1.68 -11.78
C PHE A 73 3.14 -1.36 -11.79
N VAL A 74 3.88 -1.91 -12.75
CA VAL A 74 5.31 -1.65 -12.93
C VAL A 74 5.56 -0.16 -13.21
N ASP A 75 4.75 0.47 -14.05
CA ASP A 75 4.88 1.89 -14.36
C ASP A 75 4.62 2.77 -13.12
N LEU A 76 3.66 2.41 -12.26
CA LEU A 76 3.43 3.10 -10.99
C LEU A 76 4.63 2.97 -10.04
N ILE A 77 5.25 1.79 -9.94
CA ILE A 77 6.47 1.59 -9.13
C ILE A 77 7.62 2.44 -9.68
N ARG A 78 7.83 2.45 -11.00
CA ARG A 78 8.88 3.25 -11.65
C ARG A 78 8.66 4.74 -11.42
N LYS A 79 7.41 5.20 -11.53
CA LYS A 79 7.04 6.59 -11.26
C LYS A 79 7.33 6.95 -9.80
N LEU A 80 6.85 6.15 -8.84
CA LEU A 80 7.11 6.38 -7.41
C LEU A 80 8.61 6.51 -7.13
N TYR A 81 9.42 5.63 -7.71
CA TYR A 81 10.88 5.67 -7.57
C TYR A 81 11.51 6.92 -8.21
N ALA A 82 11.06 7.31 -9.41
CA ALA A 82 11.55 8.52 -10.06
C ALA A 82 11.20 9.78 -9.25
N ASP A 83 9.97 9.86 -8.73
CA ASP A 83 9.50 10.98 -7.90
C ASP A 83 10.33 11.09 -6.61
N THR A 84 10.79 9.97 -6.03
CA THR A 84 11.70 10.00 -4.87
C THR A 84 13.10 10.51 -5.19
N LYS A 85 13.55 10.40 -6.45
CA LYS A 85 14.88 10.89 -6.88
C LYS A 85 14.89 12.37 -7.25
N GLY A 86 13.76 12.93 -7.67
CA GLY A 86 13.66 14.35 -8.03
C GLY A 86 13.57 15.29 -6.83
N ASN A 87 13.37 14.75 -5.62
CA ASN A 87 13.18 15.48 -4.37
C ASN A 87 14.39 15.40 -3.41
N LEU A 88 15.56 14.94 -3.89
CA LEU A 88 16.87 15.00 -3.22
C LEU A 88 17.74 16.05 -3.92
#